data_AF-A0A3D0W550-F1
#
_entry.id   AF-A0A3D0W550-F1
#
_cell.length_a   1.000
_cell.length_b   1.000
_cell.length_c   1.000
_cell.angle_alpha   90.00
_cell.angle_beta   90.00
_cell.angle_gamma   90.00
#
_symmetry.space_group_name_H-M   'P 1'
#
loop_
_entity.id
_entity.type
_entity.pdbx_description
1 polymer ?
#
loop_
_entity_poly.entity_id
_entity_poly.type
_entity_poly.pdbx_seq_one_letter_code
_entity_poly.pdbx_strand_id
1 'polypeptide(L)'
;MLSRIFSLSKKITMLLSLFLISLILNSAHANESLFLKDKNEFLPPDEAFQLTVKKNSQSIETSFFIAKDYYLYRNKFKVEFDHAPQSQILLPVAEIKTDTHFGKTEIYHDTLNASIPYDANHPPKNISITYQGCSAKGLCYAPIKKEFI
;
A
#
# COMPACT_ATOMS: atom_id res chain seq x y z
N MET A 1 -26.40 35.15 -65.56
CA MET A 1 -25.93 33.75 -65.48
C MET A 1 -24.78 33.54 -64.47
N LEU A 2 -23.93 34.55 -64.18
CA LEU A 2 -22.76 34.42 -63.29
C LEU A 2 -23.04 34.29 -61.77
N SER A 3 -24.15 34.86 -61.24
CA SER A 3 -24.46 34.84 -59.79
C SER A 3 -24.71 33.44 -59.20
N ARG A 4 -25.24 32.51 -60.00
CA ARG A 4 -25.49 31.13 -59.56
C ARG A 4 -24.20 30.32 -59.39
N ILE A 5 -23.15 30.63 -60.15
CA ILE A 5 -21.85 29.95 -60.10
C ILE A 5 -21.08 30.35 -58.83
N PHE A 6 -21.12 31.62 -58.44
CA PHE A 6 -20.53 32.11 -57.18
C PHE A 6 -21.24 31.59 -55.93
N SER A 7 -22.57 31.43 -55.99
CA SER A 7 -23.35 30.81 -54.91
C SER A 7 -23.07 29.31 -54.77
N LEU A 8 -22.80 28.62 -55.88
CA LEU A 8 -22.57 27.18 -55.87
C LEU A 8 -21.14 26.87 -55.40
N SER A 9 -20.14 27.67 -55.79
CA SER A 9 -18.78 27.51 -55.28
C SER A 9 -18.72 27.78 -53.77
N LYS A 10 -19.34 28.85 -53.24
CA LYS A 10 -19.42 29.10 -51.78
C LYS A 10 -20.06 27.97 -51.00
N LYS A 11 -21.13 27.35 -51.52
CA LYS A 11 -21.79 26.21 -50.86
C LYS A 11 -20.93 24.96 -50.89
N ILE A 12 -20.23 24.70 -52.01
CA ILE A 12 -19.28 23.59 -52.14
C ILE A 12 -18.07 23.79 -51.21
N THR A 13 -17.50 25.00 -51.13
CA THR A 13 -16.39 25.30 -50.21
C THR A 13 -16.83 25.22 -48.74
N MET A 14 -18.06 25.64 -48.43
CA MET A 14 -18.63 25.53 -47.07
C MET A 14 -18.89 24.07 -46.66
N LEU A 15 -19.42 23.24 -47.57
CA LEU A 15 -19.66 21.80 -47.35
C LEU A 15 -18.35 21.00 -47.25
N LEU A 16 -17.33 21.30 -48.07
CA LEU A 16 -16.00 20.67 -47.95
C LEU A 16 -15.31 21.03 -46.63
N SER A 17 -15.45 22.27 -46.15
CA SER A 17 -14.88 22.70 -44.87
C SER A 17 -15.53 22.01 -43.67
N LEU A 18 -16.85 21.76 -43.71
CA LEU A 18 -17.55 21.02 -42.67
C LEU A 18 -17.15 19.54 -42.62
N PHE A 19 -16.86 18.94 -43.78
CA PHE A 19 -16.41 17.54 -43.85
C PHE A 19 -14.97 17.37 -43.34
N LEU A 20 -14.06 18.32 -43.59
CA LEU A 20 -12.71 18.28 -43.03
C LEU A 20 -12.70 18.50 -41.51
N ILE A 21 -13.56 19.38 -40.96
CA ILE A 21 -13.68 19.61 -39.51
C ILE A 21 -14.18 18.36 -38.78
N SER A 22 -15.05 17.56 -39.41
CA SER A 22 -15.53 16.28 -38.88
C SER A 22 -14.43 15.21 -38.77
N LEU A 23 -13.37 15.28 -39.57
CA LEU A 23 -12.30 14.26 -39.57
C LEU A 23 -11.28 14.47 -38.43
N ILE A 24 -11.13 15.71 -37.95
CA ILE A 24 -10.14 16.11 -36.93
C ILE A 24 -10.66 15.93 -35.48
N LEU A 25 -11.96 15.68 -35.29
CA LEU A 25 -12.57 15.50 -33.96
C LEU A 25 -12.60 14.04 -33.49
N ASN A 26 -12.23 13.07 -34.33
CA ASN A 26 -12.27 11.64 -33.98
C ASN A 26 -10.98 11.11 -33.30
N SER A 27 -9.98 11.97 -33.03
CA SER A 27 -8.70 11.55 -32.46
C SER A 27 -8.57 11.72 -30.94
N ALA A 28 -9.62 12.13 -30.23
CA ALA A 28 -9.54 12.52 -28.81
C ALA A 28 -10.36 11.64 -27.86
N HIS A 29 -10.59 10.38 -28.19
CA HIS A 29 -11.06 9.39 -27.21
C HIS A 29 -9.99 8.32 -27.02
N ALA A 30 -8.82 8.75 -26.52
CA ALA A 30 -7.97 7.85 -25.77
C ALA A 30 -8.71 7.55 -24.45
N ASN A 31 -9.35 6.41 -24.43
CA ASN A 31 -10.02 5.80 -23.31
C ASN A 31 -9.01 5.62 -22.16
N GLU A 32 -9.01 6.57 -21.23
CA GLU A 32 -8.37 6.53 -19.89
C GLU A 32 -8.95 5.42 -19.00
N SER A 33 -9.05 4.19 -19.49
CA SER A 33 -9.64 3.09 -18.72
C SER A 33 -8.61 2.28 -17.92
N LEU A 34 -7.42 2.82 -17.68
CA LEU A 34 -6.31 2.09 -17.02
C LEU A 34 -6.15 2.42 -15.53
N PHE A 35 -6.94 3.35 -14.96
CA PHE A 35 -6.81 3.73 -13.54
C PHE A 35 -8.13 3.90 -12.78
N LEU A 36 -9.16 3.14 -13.12
CA LEU A 36 -10.22 2.84 -12.15
C LEU A 36 -9.80 1.63 -11.31
N LYS A 37 -8.73 1.80 -10.52
CA LYS A 37 -8.39 0.85 -9.46
C LYS A 37 -9.54 0.90 -8.46
N ASP A 38 -10.29 -0.19 -8.40
CA ASP A 38 -11.41 -0.36 -7.48
C ASP A 38 -10.99 0.13 -6.09
N LYS A 39 -11.66 1.15 -5.54
CA LYS A 39 -11.37 1.69 -4.18
C LYS A 39 -11.64 0.66 -3.06
N ASN A 40 -12.00 -0.57 -3.44
CA ASN A 40 -12.31 -1.71 -2.60
C ASN A 40 -11.29 -2.85 -2.70
N GLU A 41 -10.20 -2.68 -3.44
CA GLU A 41 -9.14 -3.68 -3.44
C GLU A 41 -8.32 -3.58 -2.14
N PHE A 42 -8.12 -4.72 -1.47
CA PHE A 42 -7.23 -4.79 -0.31
C PHE A 42 -5.79 -4.53 -0.75
N LEU A 43 -5.04 -3.78 0.06
CA LEU A 43 -3.64 -3.49 -0.24
C LEU A 43 -2.82 -4.79 -0.22
N PRO A 44 -1.78 -4.93 -1.05
CA PRO A 44 -0.75 -5.92 -0.81
C PRO A 44 -0.18 -5.79 0.61
N PRO A 45 0.23 -6.89 1.28
CA PRO A 45 0.68 -6.83 2.67
C PRO A 45 1.84 -5.87 2.91
N ASP A 46 2.77 -5.77 1.95
CA ASP A 46 3.94 -4.89 2.06
C ASP A 46 3.58 -3.40 1.88
N GLU A 47 2.44 -3.09 1.24
CA GLU A 47 1.89 -1.72 1.19
C GLU A 47 1.09 -1.40 2.46
N ALA A 48 0.36 -2.39 3.00
CA ALA A 48 -0.42 -2.27 4.22
C ALA A 48 0.44 -2.15 5.48
N PHE A 49 1.58 -2.83 5.52
CA PHE A 49 2.48 -2.95 6.67
C PHE A 49 3.93 -2.70 6.23
N GLN A 50 4.29 -1.43 6.13
CA GLN A 50 5.61 -1.02 5.65
C GLN A 50 6.63 -1.12 6.78
N LEU A 51 7.36 -2.24 6.83
CA LEU A 51 8.40 -2.52 7.82
C LEU A 51 9.75 -1.91 7.42
N THR A 52 10.32 -1.11 8.31
CA THR A 52 11.72 -0.68 8.29
C THR A 52 12.46 -1.26 9.49
N VAL A 53 13.69 -1.73 9.28
CA VAL A 53 14.55 -2.27 10.33
C VAL A 53 15.87 -1.52 10.32
N LYS A 54 16.34 -1.11 11.50
CA LYS A 54 17.64 -0.44 11.70
C LYS A 54 18.39 -1.12 12.83
N LYS A 55 19.67 -1.40 12.60
CA LYS A 55 20.58 -1.91 13.63
C LYS A 55 21.35 -0.74 14.24
N ASN A 56 21.19 -0.55 15.54
CA ASN A 56 21.99 0.37 16.34
C ASN A 56 23.10 -0.40 17.06
N SER A 57 23.88 0.25 17.93
CA SER A 57 25.00 -0.40 18.64
C SER A 57 24.58 -1.48 19.64
N GLN A 58 23.36 -1.38 20.21
CA GLN A 58 22.89 -2.24 21.30
C GLN A 58 21.43 -2.72 21.11
N SER A 59 20.80 -2.37 19.99
CA SER A 59 19.41 -2.73 19.72
C SER A 59 19.13 -2.86 18.23
N ILE A 60 18.12 -3.66 17.90
CA ILE A 60 17.44 -3.61 16.62
C ILE A 60 16.17 -2.78 16.80
N GLU A 61 16.04 -1.73 16.00
CA GLU A 61 14.85 -0.88 15.96
C GLU A 61 13.99 -1.27 14.76
N THR A 62 12.73 -1.55 15.01
CA THR A 62 11.74 -1.85 13.97
C THR A 62 10.69 -0.76 13.96
N SER A 63 10.33 -0.29 12.77
CA SER A 63 9.28 0.71 12.56
C SER A 63 8.34 0.22 11.48
N PHE A 64 7.07 0.07 11.82
CA PHE A 64 6.00 -0.09 10.85
C PHE A 64 5.30 1.24 10.63
N PHE A 65 5.07 1.57 9.36
CA PHE A 65 3.96 2.40 8.96
C PHE A 65 2.80 1.49 8.54
N ILE A 66 1.64 1.67 9.17
CA ILE A 66 0.45 0.85 8.97
C ILE A 66 -0.55 1.69 8.19
N ALA A 67 -0.97 1.20 7.03
CA ALA A 67 -1.92 1.91 6.19
C ALA A 67 -3.26 2.15 6.92
N LYS A 68 -3.94 3.23 6.55
CA LYS A 68 -5.26 3.56 7.11
C LYS A 68 -6.23 2.39 6.96
N ASP A 69 -7.00 2.13 8.01
CA ASP A 69 -7.96 1.02 8.11
C ASP A 69 -7.30 -0.38 8.15
N TYR A 70 -5.99 -0.45 8.46
CA TYR A 70 -5.27 -1.70 8.78
C TYR A 70 -4.72 -1.65 10.21
N TYR A 71 -4.40 -2.82 10.76
CA TYR A 71 -3.82 -2.95 12.09
C TYR A 71 -2.99 -4.22 12.23
N LEU A 72 -2.01 -4.18 13.14
CA LEU A 72 -1.18 -5.33 13.53
C LEU A 72 -1.58 -5.84 14.91
N TYR A 73 -1.57 -7.16 15.11
CA TYR A 73 -1.80 -7.76 16.43
C TYR A 73 -0.53 -7.76 17.28
N ARG A 74 -0.62 -7.24 18.51
CA ARG A 74 0.50 -7.20 19.45
C ARG A 74 1.09 -8.58 19.73
N ASN A 75 0.24 -9.57 19.98
CA ASN A 75 0.66 -10.94 20.31
C ASN A 75 1.14 -11.76 19.09
N LYS A 76 1.08 -11.19 17.88
CA LYS A 76 1.60 -11.81 16.66
C LYS A 76 2.90 -11.19 16.17
N PHE A 77 3.37 -10.11 16.80
CA PHE A 77 4.69 -9.56 16.57
C PHE A 77 5.74 -10.38 17.32
N LYS A 78 6.63 -11.02 16.56
CA LYS A 78 7.69 -11.89 17.09
C LYS A 78 9.01 -11.54 16.41
N VAL A 79 10.09 -11.61 17.18
CA VAL A 79 11.45 -11.40 16.69
C VAL A 79 12.30 -12.58 17.09
N GLU A 80 13.15 -13.04 16.18
CA GLU A 80 14.15 -14.06 16.41
C GLU A 80 15.53 -13.52 15.99
N PHE A 81 16.54 -13.78 16.79
CA PHE A 81 17.94 -13.52 16.48
C PHE A 81 18.64 -14.87 16.32
N ASP A 82 19.27 -15.10 15.17
CA ASP A 82 19.99 -16.35 14.88
C ASP A 82 19.12 -17.60 15.17
N HIS A 83 17.84 -17.54 14.79
CA HIS A 83 16.81 -18.56 15.03
C HIS A 83 16.39 -18.77 16.50
N ALA A 84 16.85 -17.92 17.42
CA ALA A 84 16.43 -17.91 18.80
C ALA A 84 15.37 -16.82 19.08
N PRO A 85 14.19 -17.16 19.62
CA PRO A 85 13.13 -16.19 19.89
C PRO A 85 13.56 -15.18 20.96
N GLN A 86 13.22 -13.91 20.71
CA GLN A 86 13.49 -12.80 21.63
C GLN A 86 12.26 -12.53 22.50
N SER A 87 12.46 -12.54 23.81
CA SER A 87 11.42 -12.21 24.80
C SER A 87 11.46 -10.73 25.22
N GLN A 88 12.62 -10.08 25.12
CA GLN A 88 12.81 -8.68 25.47
C GLN A 88 12.53 -7.79 24.27
N ILE A 89 11.26 -7.65 23.92
CA ILE A 89 10.79 -6.73 22.88
C ILE A 89 10.11 -5.56 23.58
N LEU A 90 10.71 -4.38 23.51
CA LEU A 90 10.14 -3.16 24.05
C LEU A 90 9.09 -2.63 23.08
N LEU A 91 7.83 -2.94 23.40
CA LEU A 91 6.66 -2.56 22.61
C LEU A 91 5.94 -1.36 23.25
N PRO A 92 5.33 -0.48 22.44
CA PRO A 92 4.51 0.60 22.95
C PRO A 92 3.21 0.05 23.54
N VAL A 93 2.47 0.91 24.22
CA VAL A 93 1.11 0.57 24.69
C VAL A 93 0.23 0.29 23.47
N ALA A 94 -0.49 -0.83 23.51
CA ALA A 94 -1.43 -1.19 22.45
C ALA A 94 -2.86 -0.73 22.77
N GLU A 95 -3.64 -0.56 21.72
CA GLU A 95 -5.08 -0.38 21.82
C GLU A 95 -5.76 -1.74 22.00
N ILE A 96 -6.79 -1.80 22.83
CA ILE A 96 -7.65 -2.98 22.94
C ILE A 96 -8.77 -2.87 21.91
N LYS A 97 -8.83 -3.82 20.99
CA LYS A 97 -9.92 -4.00 20.03
C LYS A 97 -10.69 -5.27 20.34
N THR A 98 -12.00 -5.23 20.20
CA THR A 98 -12.79 -6.45 20.09
C THR A 98 -13.08 -6.68 18.61
N ASP A 99 -12.55 -7.76 18.04
CA ASP A 99 -12.83 -8.15 16.66
C ASP A 99 -13.51 -9.53 16.58
N THR A 100 -14.04 -9.84 15.39
CA THR A 100 -14.81 -11.07 15.15
C THR A 100 -13.95 -12.32 14.99
N HIS A 101 -12.64 -12.18 14.76
CA HIS A 101 -11.72 -13.30 14.51
C HIS A 101 -11.07 -13.80 15.81
N PHE A 102 -10.66 -12.88 16.68
CA PHE A 102 -9.87 -13.17 17.88
C PHE A 102 -10.52 -12.64 19.17
N GLY A 103 -11.67 -11.97 19.09
CA GLY A 103 -12.34 -11.38 20.24
C GLY A 103 -11.57 -10.17 20.76
N LYS A 104 -11.45 -10.05 22.09
CA LYS A 104 -10.75 -8.94 22.74
C LYS A 104 -9.24 -9.14 22.63
N THR A 105 -8.57 -8.28 21.87
CA THR A 105 -7.15 -8.40 21.51
C THR A 105 -6.46 -7.04 21.51
N GLU A 106 -5.14 -7.05 21.64
CA GLU A 106 -4.29 -5.86 21.62
C GLU A 106 -3.75 -5.63 20.20
N ILE A 107 -3.88 -4.40 19.70
CA ILE A 107 -3.52 -4.03 18.33
C ILE A 107 -2.74 -2.71 18.26
N TYR A 108 -2.11 -2.50 17.10
CA TYR A 108 -1.51 -1.22 16.72
C TYR A 108 -2.12 -0.70 15.42
N HIS A 109 -2.53 0.57 15.44
CA HIS A 109 -2.90 1.38 14.29
C HIS A 109 -1.81 2.41 14.00
N ASP A 110 -1.77 2.89 12.75
CA ASP A 110 -0.86 3.92 12.22
C ASP A 110 0.63 3.58 12.25
N THR A 111 1.17 3.25 13.44
CA THR A 111 2.59 2.89 13.60
C THR A 111 2.79 1.81 14.66
N LEU A 112 3.88 1.06 14.50
CA LEU A 112 4.45 0.21 15.54
C LEU A 112 5.96 0.42 15.54
N ASN A 113 6.47 1.03 16.61
CA ASN A 113 7.90 1.19 16.84
C ASN A 113 8.32 0.28 17.99
N ALA A 114 9.24 -0.66 17.74
CA ALA A 114 9.73 -1.58 18.76
C ALA A 114 11.26 -1.57 18.80
N SER A 115 11.79 -1.64 20.02
CA SER A 115 13.23 -1.78 20.27
C SER A 115 13.52 -3.17 20.84
N ILE A 116 14.47 -3.87 20.24
CA ILE A 116 14.88 -5.22 20.65
C ILE A 116 16.36 -5.16 21.04
N PRO A 117 16.68 -5.03 22.34
CA PRO A 117 18.05 -5.01 22.82
C PRO A 117 18.79 -6.30 22.49
N TYR A 118 20.10 -6.19 22.28
CA TYR A 118 20.99 -7.33 22.11
C TYR A 118 22.36 -7.07 22.76
N ASP A 119 23.11 -8.12 23.07
CA ASP A 119 24.48 -7.99 23.58
C ASP A 119 25.42 -7.48 22.49
N ALA A 120 25.96 -6.28 22.66
CA ALA A 120 26.87 -5.67 21.70
C ALA A 120 28.14 -6.51 21.42
N ASN A 121 28.56 -7.38 22.33
CA ASN A 121 29.69 -8.30 22.12
C ASN A 121 29.32 -9.49 21.24
N HIS A 122 28.02 -9.81 21.13
CA HIS A 122 27.48 -10.91 20.35
C HIS A 122 26.31 -10.40 19.47
N PRO A 123 26.58 -9.50 18.50
CA PRO A 123 25.53 -8.94 17.67
C PRO A 123 24.88 -10.03 16.81
N PRO A 124 23.54 -9.98 16.62
CA PRO A 124 22.85 -10.96 15.80
C PRO A 124 23.29 -10.85 14.33
N LYS A 125 23.41 -12.00 13.67
CA LYS A 125 23.73 -12.09 12.24
C LYS A 125 22.46 -12.19 11.41
N ASN A 126 21.51 -13.00 11.86
CA ASN A 126 20.22 -13.17 11.22
C ASN A 126 19.12 -12.61 12.12
N ILE A 127 18.25 -11.78 11.56
CA ILE A 127 17.08 -11.24 12.24
C ILE A 127 15.85 -11.70 11.48
N SER A 128 14.95 -12.41 12.15
CA SER A 128 13.65 -12.82 11.64
C SER A 128 12.56 -12.06 12.37
N ILE A 129 11.69 -11.38 11.62
CA ILE A 129 10.55 -10.65 12.15
C ILE A 129 9.29 -11.29 11.58
N THR A 130 8.43 -11.76 12.47
CA THR A 130 7.12 -12.29 12.11
C THR A 130 6.03 -11.35 12.63
N TYR A 131 5.04 -11.05 11.80
CA TYR A 131 3.90 -10.21 12.16
C TYR A 131 2.64 -10.68 11.45
N GLN A 132 1.49 -10.26 11.96
CA GLN A 132 0.20 -10.52 11.35
C GLN A 132 -0.73 -9.33 11.59
N GLY A 133 -1.49 -8.97 10.56
CA GLY A 133 -2.46 -7.90 10.62
C GLY A 133 -3.70 -8.18 9.79
N CYS A 134 -4.67 -7.29 9.93
CA CYS A 134 -5.92 -7.34 9.18
C CYS A 134 -6.31 -5.93 8.70
N SER A 135 -7.19 -5.90 7.71
CA SER A 135 -7.98 -4.73 7.36
C SER A 135 -9.23 -4.68 8.23
N ALA A 136 -9.63 -3.49 8.66
CA ALA A 136 -10.92 -3.22 9.29
C ALA A 136 -12.12 -3.58 8.39
N LYS A 137 -11.90 -3.74 7.07
CA LYS A 137 -12.89 -4.22 6.11
C LYS A 137 -13.08 -5.75 6.11
N GLY A 138 -12.37 -6.49 6.98
CA GLY A 138 -12.62 -7.91 7.24
C GLY A 138 -11.64 -8.91 6.63
N LEU A 139 -10.62 -8.45 5.89
CA LEU A 139 -9.53 -9.34 5.43
C LEU A 139 -8.46 -9.46 6.51
N CYS A 140 -8.09 -10.68 6.87
CA CYS A 140 -6.91 -10.96 7.68
C CYS A 140 -5.83 -11.65 6.85
N TYR A 141 -4.61 -11.11 6.90
CA TYR A 141 -3.47 -11.72 6.23
C TYR A 141 -2.97 -12.92 7.03
N ALA A 142 -2.36 -13.88 6.34
CA ALA A 142 -1.57 -14.93 7.00
C ALA A 142 -0.37 -14.30 7.74
N PRO A 143 0.25 -15.01 8.71
CA PRO A 143 1.50 -14.57 9.31
C PRO A 143 2.57 -14.33 8.24
N ILE A 144 3.21 -13.16 8.29
CA ILE A 144 4.25 -12.73 7.36
C ILE A 144 5.58 -12.80 8.10
N LYS A 145 6.57 -13.45 7.49
CA LYS A 145 7.94 -13.54 7.99
C LYS A 145 8.86 -12.74 7.06
N LYS A 146 9.71 -11.90 7.63
CA LYS A 146 10.78 -11.15 6.93
C LYS A 146 12.11 -11.50 7.58
N GLU A 147 13.11 -11.79 6.77
CA GLU A 147 14.46 -12.13 7.22
C GLU A 147 15.45 -11.05 6.76
N PHE A 148 16.37 -10.70 7.65
CA PHE A 148 17.40 -9.68 7.43
C PHE A 148 18.74 -10.28 7.88
N ILE A 149 19.80 -10.03 7.09
CA ILE A 149 21.17 -10.54 7.28
C ILE A 149 22.10 -9.33 7.39
#